data_AF-A0AA43KP76-F1
#
_entry.id   AF-A0AA43KP76-F1
#
_cell.length_a   1.000
_cell.length_b   1.000
_cell.length_c   1.000
_cell.angle_alpha   90.00
_cell.angle_beta   90.00
_cell.angle_gamma   90.00
#
_symmetry.space_group_name_H-M   'P 1'
#
loop_
_entity.id
_entity.type
_entity.pdbx_description
1 polymer ?
#
loop_
_entity_poly.entity_id
_entity_poly.type
_entity_poly.pdbx_seq_one_letter_code
_entity_poly.pdbx_strand_id
1 'polypeptide(L)'
;MQVMDAHGGNEQIASGRRYWKVLALCLSLTACQAPSAPASAEAAAAPVPLAAAAPAAPPHAVTGDSSRYPDASYTDGRLRPAYGWCVDGVEDAGKLQACGKDELAYQEGRLQEGASKTVTGLDAAAKQAFLATQATWRSDTDRHCAAPTNAGVDDLQKAQECRLFRVANRADALMAQSGPPDTSYTQATLRPEFIRCVQQARGMNDHIQACGDTELAYHQTQLQAEVARLMNGPDSPAKDRWMDEQATWAEDTDKRCSPATESVGQALDAQSCLINRYANRAVELQARERR
;
A
#
# COMPACT_ATOMS: atom_id res chain seq x y z
N MET A 1 8.64 -55.55 -3.90
CA MET A 1 9.55 -54.67 -3.13
C MET A 1 8.81 -53.37 -2.85
N GLN A 2 8.75 -52.95 -1.59
CA GLN A 2 7.93 -51.86 -1.05
C GLN A 2 8.55 -50.46 -1.22
N VAL A 3 7.68 -49.47 -1.47
CA VAL A 3 7.51 -48.09 -0.91
C VAL A 3 8.70 -47.36 -0.28
N MET A 4 8.91 -46.07 -0.66
CA MET A 4 8.85 -44.86 0.21
C MET A 4 9.14 -43.56 -0.57
N ASP A 5 8.24 -42.58 -0.39
CA ASP A 5 8.21 -41.17 -0.83
C ASP A 5 9.19 -40.22 -0.08
N ALA A 6 9.46 -39.04 -0.67
CA ALA A 6 9.44 -37.70 -0.04
C ALA A 6 9.83 -36.63 -1.11
N HIS A 7 8.90 -35.83 -1.64
CA HIS A 7 8.38 -34.54 -1.11
C HIS A 7 9.41 -33.39 -0.98
N GLY A 8 9.30 -32.45 -1.91
CA GLY A 8 9.68 -31.04 -1.76
C GLY A 8 9.24 -30.32 -3.04
N GLY A 9 8.34 -29.35 -3.05
CA GLY A 9 7.69 -28.57 -1.99
C GLY A 9 7.22 -27.30 -2.69
N ASN A 10 5.98 -27.35 -3.19
CA ASN A 10 5.33 -26.33 -3.99
C ASN A 10 4.97 -25.12 -3.11
N GLU A 11 5.81 -24.09 -3.07
CA GLU A 11 5.56 -22.84 -2.34
C GLU A 11 5.78 -21.62 -3.25
N GLN A 12 4.90 -21.38 -4.22
CA GLN A 12 4.70 -20.01 -4.76
C GLN A 12 3.26 -19.64 -5.15
N ILE A 13 2.28 -20.53 -5.04
CA ILE A 13 0.88 -20.20 -5.34
C ILE A 13 0.11 -19.94 -4.04
N ALA A 14 0.44 -18.83 -3.36
CA ALA A 14 -0.24 -18.43 -2.13
C ALA A 14 -0.65 -16.95 -2.07
N SER A 15 -0.45 -16.16 -3.13
CA SER A 15 -0.84 -14.74 -3.13
C SER A 15 -2.31 -14.54 -3.55
N GLY A 16 -2.83 -15.30 -4.52
CA GLY A 16 -4.23 -15.17 -4.96
C GLY A 16 -5.27 -15.62 -3.92
N ARG A 17 -4.93 -16.59 -3.05
CA ARG A 17 -5.85 -17.10 -2.00
C ARG A 17 -5.93 -16.22 -0.75
N ARG A 18 -4.95 -15.33 -0.54
CA ARG A 18 -4.93 -14.40 0.60
C ARG A 18 -5.87 -13.21 0.40
N TYR A 19 -6.14 -12.83 -0.85
CA TYR A 19 -7.05 -11.74 -1.18
C TYR A 19 -8.51 -12.03 -0.84
N TRP A 20 -8.94 -13.29 -0.94
CA TRP A 20 -10.29 -13.68 -0.50
C TRP A 20 -10.45 -13.59 1.02
N LYS A 21 -9.35 -13.68 1.79
CA LYS A 21 -9.38 -13.47 3.24
C LYS A 21 -9.54 -12.01 3.62
N VAL A 22 -9.03 -11.05 2.83
CA VAL A 22 -9.21 -9.61 3.09
C VAL A 22 -10.65 -9.17 2.83
N LEU A 23 -11.30 -9.72 1.80
CA LEU A 23 -12.74 -9.52 1.55
C LEU A 23 -13.63 -10.22 2.61
N ALA A 24 -13.20 -11.38 3.13
CA ALA A 24 -13.92 -12.08 4.19
C ALA A 24 -13.69 -11.50 5.59
N LEU A 25 -12.56 -10.84 5.86
CA LEU A 25 -12.27 -10.25 7.18
C LEU A 25 -13.19 -9.07 7.53
N CYS A 26 -13.85 -8.48 6.54
CA CYS A 26 -14.88 -7.45 6.76
C CYS A 26 -16.16 -7.97 7.43
N LEU A 27 -16.32 -9.30 7.60
CA LEU A 27 -17.60 -9.90 8.00
C LEU A 27 -17.64 -10.55 9.40
N SER A 28 -16.57 -10.54 10.21
CA SER A 28 -16.55 -11.44 11.38
C SER A 28 -15.92 -10.96 12.70
N LEU A 29 -16.04 -9.70 13.11
CA LEU A 29 -15.71 -9.32 14.48
C LEU A 29 -16.81 -8.47 15.14
N THR A 30 -17.88 -9.15 15.54
CA THR A 30 -18.80 -8.70 16.59
C THR A 30 -18.94 -9.79 17.64
N ALA A 31 -18.94 -9.39 18.92
CA ALA A 31 -19.09 -10.17 20.16
C ALA A 31 -17.74 -10.63 20.78
N CYS A 32 -17.41 -10.46 22.06
CA CYS A 32 -18.21 -10.20 23.27
C CYS A 32 -17.37 -9.51 24.37
N GLN A 33 -18.05 -8.73 25.24
CA GLN A 33 -17.52 -8.09 26.45
C GLN A 33 -17.66 -8.96 27.71
N ALA A 34 -16.88 -8.57 28.75
CA ALA A 34 -17.16 -8.57 30.22
C ALA A 34 -16.36 -9.58 31.11
N PRO A 35 -16.24 -9.36 32.46
CA PRO A 35 -15.71 -8.17 33.17
C PRO A 35 -14.87 -8.44 34.48
N SER A 36 -14.19 -7.39 34.99
CA SER A 36 -13.74 -7.11 36.42
C SER A 36 -12.51 -7.87 36.98
N ALA A 37 -11.63 -7.37 37.88
CA ALA A 37 -11.57 -6.24 38.84
C ALA A 37 -10.09 -6.08 39.38
N PRO A 38 -9.72 -5.24 40.39
CA PRO A 38 -8.62 -4.26 40.30
C PRO A 38 -7.47 -4.40 41.33
N ALA A 39 -6.55 -3.40 41.34
CA ALA A 39 -5.59 -2.92 42.38
C ALA A 39 -4.13 -2.86 41.84
N SER A 40 -3.28 -1.84 42.03
CA SER A 40 -3.19 -0.75 43.02
C SER A 40 -2.38 0.44 42.47
N ALA A 41 -2.68 1.63 43.01
CA ALA A 41 -1.79 2.75 43.42
C ALA A 41 -0.26 2.52 43.30
N GLU A 42 0.63 3.48 43.03
CA GLU A 42 0.64 4.95 43.04
C GLU A 42 2.09 5.39 42.73
N ALA A 43 2.31 6.49 42.03
CA ALA A 43 3.44 7.41 42.24
C ALA A 43 3.34 8.62 41.30
N ALA A 44 3.02 9.76 41.89
CA ALA A 44 3.10 11.06 41.25
C ALA A 44 4.56 11.51 41.06
N ALA A 45 4.87 12.09 39.90
CA ALA A 45 6.00 13.00 39.74
C ALA A 45 5.59 14.17 38.83
N ALA A 46 5.83 15.38 39.32
CA ALA A 46 5.48 16.68 38.75
C ALA A 46 6.37 17.06 37.55
N PRO A 47 6.03 18.13 36.79
CA PRO A 47 6.42 18.29 35.39
C PRO A 47 7.80 18.95 35.21
N VAL A 48 8.53 18.53 34.18
CA VAL A 48 9.74 19.21 33.67
C VAL A 48 9.44 19.73 32.25
N PRO A 49 9.75 20.99 31.92
CA PRO A 49 9.33 21.61 30.66
C PRO A 49 10.11 21.05 29.46
N LEU A 50 9.38 20.72 28.40
CA LEU A 50 9.89 20.31 27.10
C LEU A 50 10.48 21.52 26.37
N ALA A 51 11.80 21.68 26.41
CA ALA A 51 12.52 22.57 25.50
C ALA A 51 12.75 21.82 24.17
N ALA A 52 12.33 22.46 23.08
CA ALA A 52 12.44 21.96 21.72
C ALA A 52 13.90 21.67 21.32
N ALA A 53 14.19 20.40 21.01
CA ALA A 53 15.39 20.00 20.28
C ALA A 53 14.94 19.29 19.00
N ALA A 54 14.97 20.03 17.89
CA ALA A 54 14.83 19.47 16.56
C ALA A 54 16.00 18.51 16.29
N PRO A 55 15.77 17.26 15.84
CA PRO A 55 16.85 16.45 15.35
C PRO A 55 17.27 16.98 13.96
N ALA A 56 18.44 17.60 13.92
CA ALA A 56 19.15 17.89 12.69
C ALA A 56 19.40 16.55 11.95
N ALA A 57 18.87 16.43 10.73
CA ALA A 57 19.14 15.31 9.86
C ALA A 57 20.65 15.27 9.52
N PRO A 58 21.33 14.11 9.68
CA PRO A 58 22.71 13.99 9.23
C PRO A 58 22.76 14.01 7.69
N PRO A 59 23.81 14.59 7.09
CA PRO A 59 23.97 14.61 5.65
C PRO A 59 24.26 13.19 5.16
N HIS A 60 23.34 12.63 4.37
CA HIS A 60 23.58 11.39 3.65
C HIS A 60 24.67 11.64 2.60
N ALA A 61 25.90 11.28 2.94
CA ALA A 61 26.97 11.08 1.99
C ALA A 61 26.57 9.96 1.02
N VAL A 62 26.50 10.28 -0.26
CA VAL A 62 26.36 9.29 -1.34
C VAL A 62 27.70 8.57 -1.47
N THR A 63 27.92 7.54 -0.66
CA THR A 63 28.95 6.53 -0.92
C THR A 63 28.31 5.43 -1.76
N GLY A 64 28.77 5.31 -3.00
CA GLY A 64 28.39 4.22 -3.89
C GLY A 64 28.81 2.89 -3.30
N ASP A 65 27.84 2.06 -2.95
CA ASP A 65 28.01 0.63 -2.77
C ASP A 65 27.15 -0.09 -3.82
N SER A 66 27.81 -0.47 -4.92
CA SER A 66 27.21 -1.16 -6.05
C SER A 66 27.11 -2.68 -5.85
N SER A 67 27.14 -3.18 -4.60
CA SER A 67 27.34 -4.61 -4.31
C SER A 67 26.12 -5.37 -3.77
N ARG A 68 24.91 -4.81 -3.78
CA ARG A 68 23.66 -5.59 -3.59
C ARG A 68 22.77 -5.44 -4.80
N TYR A 69 22.95 -6.37 -5.72
CA TYR A 69 22.17 -6.47 -6.93
C TYR A 69 21.90 -7.96 -7.22
N PRO A 70 20.66 -8.37 -7.53
CA PRO A 70 19.43 -7.57 -7.48
C PRO A 70 19.01 -7.25 -6.04
N ASP A 71 18.44 -6.06 -5.82
CA ASP A 71 17.75 -5.70 -4.57
C ASP A 71 16.26 -6.10 -4.63
N ALA A 72 15.48 -5.79 -3.58
CA ALA A 72 14.07 -6.16 -3.54
C ALA A 72 13.22 -5.54 -4.67
N SER A 73 13.69 -4.47 -5.34
CA SER A 73 12.93 -3.80 -6.41
C SER A 73 12.75 -4.64 -7.68
N TYR A 74 13.46 -5.76 -7.78
CA TYR A 74 13.39 -6.72 -8.88
C TYR A 74 12.40 -7.87 -8.66
N THR A 75 12.01 -8.10 -7.40
CA THR A 75 11.23 -9.29 -7.02
C THR A 75 9.97 -8.96 -6.25
N ASP A 76 9.86 -7.73 -5.76
CA ASP A 76 8.72 -7.22 -5.01
C ASP A 76 8.33 -5.85 -5.58
N GLY A 77 7.04 -5.56 -5.58
CA GLY A 77 6.50 -4.33 -6.13
C GLY A 77 4.99 -4.39 -6.33
N ARG A 78 4.38 -3.21 -6.43
CA ARG A 78 2.94 -3.05 -6.53
C ARG A 78 2.45 -3.24 -7.96
N LEU A 79 2.05 -4.47 -8.29
CA LEU A 79 1.30 -4.78 -9.52
C LEU A 79 -0.18 -4.86 -9.22
N ARG A 80 -1.00 -4.58 -10.23
CA ARG A 80 -2.45 -4.69 -10.10
C ARG A 80 -2.91 -6.16 -10.00
N PRO A 81 -3.92 -6.48 -9.17
CA PRO A 81 -4.56 -7.81 -9.17
C PRO A 81 -4.97 -8.30 -10.57
N ALA A 82 -5.42 -7.41 -11.46
CA ALA A 82 -5.68 -7.72 -12.86
C ALA A 82 -4.50 -8.40 -13.59
N TYR A 83 -3.27 -7.98 -13.31
CA TYR A 83 -2.10 -8.68 -13.85
C TYR A 83 -2.02 -10.12 -13.32
N GLY A 84 -2.18 -10.29 -12.00
CA GLY A 84 -2.18 -11.60 -11.35
C GLY A 84 -3.25 -12.55 -11.91
N TRP A 85 -4.47 -12.07 -12.12
CA TRP A 85 -5.54 -12.87 -12.76
C TRP A 85 -5.26 -13.17 -14.23
N CYS A 86 -4.60 -12.24 -14.94
CA CYS A 86 -4.30 -12.42 -16.35
C CYS A 86 -3.26 -13.52 -16.58
N VAL A 87 -2.23 -13.60 -15.72
CA VAL A 87 -1.12 -14.57 -15.85
C VAL A 87 -1.39 -15.92 -15.18
N ASP A 88 -2.43 -16.02 -14.34
CA ASP A 88 -2.77 -17.27 -13.64
C ASP A 88 -3.07 -18.41 -14.64
N GLY A 89 -2.29 -19.49 -14.54
CA GLY A 89 -2.41 -20.67 -15.41
C GLY A 89 -2.16 -20.40 -16.91
N VAL A 90 -1.46 -19.33 -17.27
CA VAL A 90 -1.15 -19.04 -18.68
C VAL A 90 -0.01 -19.91 -19.19
N GLU A 91 -0.32 -20.78 -20.15
CA GLU A 91 0.67 -21.61 -20.84
C GLU A 91 1.09 -21.06 -22.22
N ASP A 92 0.40 -20.01 -22.70
CA ASP A 92 0.69 -19.37 -23.99
C ASP A 92 1.56 -18.12 -23.83
N ALA A 93 2.72 -18.11 -24.48
CA ALA A 93 3.67 -17.00 -24.42
C ALA A 93 3.08 -15.67 -24.93
N GLY A 94 2.23 -15.72 -25.96
CA GLY A 94 1.60 -14.52 -26.52
C GLY A 94 0.62 -13.87 -25.55
N LYS A 95 -0.20 -14.68 -24.89
CA LYS A 95 -1.13 -14.24 -23.84
C LYS A 95 -0.38 -13.68 -22.63
N LEU A 96 0.67 -14.36 -22.17
CA LEU A 96 1.51 -13.88 -21.07
C LEU A 96 2.10 -12.49 -21.37
N GLN A 97 2.64 -12.31 -22.58
CA GLN A 97 3.21 -11.04 -23.03
C GLN A 97 2.15 -9.94 -23.16
N ALA A 98 0.92 -10.28 -23.57
CA ALA A 98 -0.19 -9.32 -23.61
C ALA A 98 -0.55 -8.82 -22.20
N CYS A 99 -0.66 -9.73 -21.22
CA CYS A 99 -0.87 -9.37 -19.82
C CYS A 99 0.21 -8.41 -19.29
N GLY A 100 1.48 -8.72 -19.58
CA GLY A 100 2.60 -7.87 -19.18
C GLY A 100 2.62 -6.52 -19.86
N LYS A 101 2.28 -6.46 -21.16
CA LYS A 101 2.23 -5.20 -21.89
C LYS A 101 1.19 -4.25 -21.32
N ASP A 102 0.02 -4.77 -20.96
CA ASP A 102 -1.07 -3.98 -20.38
C ASP A 102 -0.69 -3.45 -18.99
N GLU A 103 -0.07 -4.29 -18.15
CA GLU A 103 0.41 -3.84 -16.85
C GLU A 103 1.59 -2.87 -16.96
N LEU A 104 2.51 -3.12 -17.88
CA LEU A 104 3.66 -2.24 -18.12
C LEU A 104 3.19 -0.85 -18.57
N ALA A 105 2.22 -0.77 -19.49
CA ALA A 105 1.66 0.50 -19.93
C ALA A 105 1.03 1.29 -18.77
N TYR A 106 0.33 0.61 -17.85
CA TYR A 106 -0.21 1.22 -16.64
C TYR A 106 0.91 1.79 -15.75
N GLN A 107 1.94 0.99 -15.47
CA GLN A 107 3.05 1.40 -14.60
C GLN A 107 3.91 2.51 -15.24
N GLU A 108 4.12 2.47 -16.55
CA GLU A 108 4.82 3.52 -17.31
C GLU A 108 4.05 4.85 -17.27
N GLY A 109 2.72 4.82 -17.32
CA GLY A 109 1.89 6.01 -17.13
C GLY A 109 2.09 6.65 -15.75
N ARG A 110 2.10 5.85 -14.68
CA ARG A 110 2.39 6.31 -13.31
C ARG A 110 3.81 6.88 -13.19
N LEU A 111 4.78 6.20 -13.78
CA LEU A 111 6.18 6.65 -13.82
C LEU A 111 6.30 8.01 -14.51
N GLN A 112 5.60 8.19 -15.64
CA GLN A 112 5.59 9.44 -16.39
C GLN A 112 4.96 10.57 -15.56
N GLU A 113 3.82 10.33 -14.91
CA GLU A 113 3.17 11.30 -14.04
C GLU A 113 4.10 11.76 -12.91
N GLY A 114 4.69 10.80 -12.17
CA GLY A 114 5.63 11.10 -11.09
C GLY A 114 6.85 11.86 -11.60
N ALA A 115 7.42 11.46 -12.73
CA ALA A 115 8.55 12.16 -13.34
C ALA A 115 8.19 13.60 -13.74
N SER A 116 7.02 13.82 -14.34
CA SER A 116 6.54 15.17 -14.70
C SER A 116 6.37 16.06 -13.48
N LYS A 117 5.86 15.52 -12.36
CA LYS A 117 5.76 16.24 -11.09
C LYS A 117 7.14 16.54 -10.51
N THR A 118 8.06 15.57 -10.47
CA THR A 118 9.42 15.77 -9.94
C THR A 118 10.18 16.88 -10.65
N VAL A 119 10.03 17.01 -11.98
CA VAL A 119 10.73 18.07 -12.73
C VAL A 119 10.06 19.44 -12.66
N THR A 120 8.88 19.53 -12.03
CA THR A 120 8.17 20.80 -11.88
C THR A 120 8.93 21.69 -10.89
N GLY A 121 9.34 22.88 -11.33
CA GLY A 121 10.10 23.82 -10.51
C GLY A 121 11.61 23.58 -10.49
N LEU A 122 12.13 22.55 -11.16
CA LEU A 122 13.57 22.37 -11.36
C LEU A 122 14.10 23.33 -12.43
N ASP A 123 15.34 23.79 -12.26
CA ASP A 123 16.07 24.49 -13.31
C ASP A 123 16.50 23.54 -14.45
N ALA A 124 17.03 24.11 -15.53
CA ALA A 124 17.43 23.35 -16.72
C ALA A 124 18.53 22.31 -16.44
N ALA A 125 19.50 22.62 -15.58
CA ALA A 125 20.60 21.71 -15.26
C ALA A 125 20.10 20.54 -14.40
N ALA A 126 19.30 20.81 -13.38
CA ALA A 126 18.67 19.81 -12.53
C ALA A 126 17.71 18.92 -13.33
N LYS A 127 16.91 19.49 -14.24
CA LYS A 127 16.04 18.72 -15.14
C LYS A 127 16.85 17.80 -16.06
N GLN A 128 17.94 18.29 -16.65
CA GLN A 128 18.80 17.48 -17.51
C GLN A 128 19.47 16.34 -16.73
N ALA A 129 19.96 16.62 -15.51
CA ALA A 129 20.53 15.60 -14.63
C ALA A 129 19.50 14.52 -14.27
N PHE A 130 18.27 14.92 -13.90
CA PHE A 130 17.18 13.98 -13.65
C PHE A 130 16.88 13.09 -14.86
N LEU A 131 16.77 13.68 -16.06
CA LEU A 131 16.52 12.92 -17.29
C LEU A 131 17.65 11.94 -17.61
N ALA A 132 18.91 12.32 -17.38
CA ALA A 132 20.06 11.42 -17.52
C ALA A 132 19.99 10.25 -16.53
N THR A 133 19.66 10.50 -15.25
CA THR A 133 19.46 9.44 -14.25
C THR A 133 18.32 8.51 -14.66
N GLN A 134 17.20 9.03 -15.18
CA GLN A 134 16.08 8.21 -15.67
C GLN A 134 16.49 7.34 -16.86
N ALA A 135 17.26 7.89 -17.82
CA ALA A 135 17.73 7.14 -18.98
C ALA A 135 18.67 5.99 -18.58
N THR A 136 19.62 6.25 -17.67
CA THR A 136 20.53 5.22 -17.14
C THR A 136 19.76 4.11 -16.42
N TRP A 137 18.81 4.48 -15.56
CA TRP A 137 17.98 3.50 -14.86
C TRP A 137 17.12 2.64 -15.81
N ARG A 138 16.56 3.23 -16.88
CA ARG A 138 15.83 2.46 -17.91
C ARG A 138 16.75 1.47 -18.61
N SER A 139 17.92 1.93 -19.08
CA SER A 139 18.88 1.06 -19.76
C SER A 139 19.36 -0.09 -18.88
N ASP A 140 19.59 0.17 -17.59
CA ASP A 140 19.95 -0.85 -16.60
C ASP A 140 18.83 -1.89 -16.43
N THR A 141 17.59 -1.42 -16.29
CA THR A 141 16.40 -2.27 -16.16
C THR A 141 16.20 -3.15 -17.40
N ASP A 142 16.27 -2.57 -18.60
CA ASP A 142 16.11 -3.31 -19.86
C ASP A 142 17.21 -4.36 -20.05
N ARG A 143 18.45 -4.06 -19.64
CA ARG A 143 19.56 -5.02 -19.71
C ARG A 143 19.35 -6.20 -18.77
N HIS A 144 18.83 -5.95 -17.57
CA HIS A 144 18.74 -6.99 -16.55
C HIS A 144 17.47 -7.84 -16.64
N CYS A 145 16.34 -7.21 -16.93
CA CYS A 145 15.05 -7.88 -17.02
C CYS A 145 14.77 -8.44 -18.43
N ALA A 146 15.81 -8.74 -19.20
CA ALA A 146 15.67 -9.31 -20.53
C ALA A 146 15.52 -10.83 -20.46
N ALA A 147 14.54 -11.37 -21.19
CA ALA A 147 14.46 -12.81 -21.44
C ALA A 147 15.44 -13.22 -22.55
N PRO A 148 16.03 -14.43 -22.50
CA PRO A 148 16.83 -14.95 -23.60
C PRO A 148 15.98 -15.14 -24.88
N THR A 149 16.62 -15.03 -26.04
CA THR A 149 16.02 -15.35 -27.34
C THR A 149 15.64 -16.83 -27.33
N ASN A 150 14.35 -17.17 -27.40
CA ASN A 150 13.75 -18.51 -27.21
C ASN A 150 13.48 -18.94 -25.76
N ALA A 151 13.36 -17.99 -24.83
CA ALA A 151 12.86 -18.27 -23.49
C ALA A 151 11.53 -19.04 -23.50
N GLY A 152 11.41 -20.04 -22.62
CA GLY A 152 10.14 -20.65 -22.30
C GLY A 152 9.22 -19.67 -21.55
N VAL A 153 7.95 -20.03 -21.40
CA VAL A 153 6.93 -19.20 -20.74
C VAL A 153 7.36 -18.74 -19.34
N ASP A 154 7.96 -19.63 -18.54
CA ASP A 154 8.44 -19.30 -17.20
C ASP A 154 9.53 -18.22 -17.20
N ASP A 155 10.49 -18.30 -18.13
CA ASP A 155 11.58 -17.33 -18.22
C ASP A 155 11.10 -15.99 -18.81
N LEU A 156 10.11 -16.04 -19.73
CA LEU A 156 9.40 -14.85 -20.19
C LEU A 156 8.66 -14.17 -19.03
N GLN A 157 7.98 -14.93 -18.17
CA GLN A 157 7.24 -14.39 -17.04
C GLN A 157 8.18 -13.74 -16.04
N LYS A 158 9.29 -14.39 -15.68
CA LYS A 158 10.29 -13.82 -14.75
C LYS A 158 10.87 -12.51 -15.28
N ALA A 159 11.26 -12.46 -16.55
CA ALA A 159 11.79 -11.25 -17.18
C ALA A 159 10.74 -10.12 -17.20
N GLN A 160 9.50 -10.46 -17.51
CA GLN A 160 8.37 -9.54 -17.49
C GLN A 160 8.11 -8.99 -16.09
N GLU A 161 7.98 -9.84 -15.08
CA GLU A 161 7.75 -9.43 -13.68
C GLU A 161 8.90 -8.58 -13.14
N CYS A 162 10.14 -8.95 -13.43
CA CYS A 162 11.33 -8.14 -13.13
C CYS A 162 11.17 -6.70 -13.64
N ARG A 163 10.78 -6.53 -14.91
CA ARG A 163 10.59 -5.20 -15.50
C ARG A 163 9.40 -4.48 -14.87
N LEU A 164 8.29 -5.17 -14.67
CA LEU A 164 7.08 -4.60 -14.08
C LEU A 164 7.34 -4.08 -12.66
N PHE A 165 7.97 -4.88 -11.79
CA PHE A 165 8.32 -4.46 -10.44
C PHE A 165 9.28 -3.28 -10.43
N ARG A 166 10.30 -3.29 -11.30
CA ARG A 166 11.24 -2.17 -11.43
C ARG A 166 10.53 -0.86 -11.77
N VAL A 167 9.64 -0.88 -12.77
CA VAL A 167 8.88 0.30 -13.19
C VAL A 167 7.91 0.74 -12.09
N ALA A 168 7.19 -0.20 -11.47
CA ALA A 168 6.25 0.09 -10.40
C ALA A 168 6.92 0.75 -9.18
N ASN A 169 8.03 0.20 -8.70
CA ASN A 169 8.80 0.75 -7.58
C ASN A 169 9.37 2.14 -7.90
N ARG A 170 9.87 2.33 -9.13
CA ARG A 170 10.38 3.64 -9.55
C ARG A 170 9.26 4.67 -9.61
N ALA A 171 8.09 4.29 -10.11
CA ALA A 171 6.91 5.15 -10.12
C ALA A 171 6.50 5.53 -8.68
N ASP A 172 6.44 4.57 -7.76
CA ASP A 172 6.15 4.81 -6.34
C ASP A 172 7.14 5.79 -5.71
N ALA A 173 8.45 5.59 -5.96
CA ALA A 173 9.49 6.45 -5.44
C ALA A 173 9.36 7.91 -5.94
N LEU A 174 9.07 8.11 -7.23
CA LEU A 174 8.88 9.45 -7.79
C LEU A 174 7.60 10.11 -7.29
N MET A 175 6.51 9.35 -7.18
CA MET A 175 5.25 9.87 -6.66
C MET A 175 5.38 10.28 -5.19
N ALA A 176 6.09 9.50 -4.38
CA ALA A 176 6.36 9.83 -2.99
C ALA A 176 7.26 11.07 -2.83
N GLN A 177 8.22 11.29 -3.74
CA GLN A 177 9.13 12.45 -3.70
C GLN A 177 8.49 13.74 -4.24
N SER A 178 7.51 13.65 -5.13
CA SER A 178 6.97 14.80 -5.88
C SER A 178 5.59 15.26 -5.41
N GLY A 179 4.90 14.48 -4.59
CA GLY A 179 3.65 14.88 -3.96
C GLY A 179 3.90 15.77 -2.73
N PRO A 180 2.94 16.66 -2.36
CA PRO A 180 2.84 17.08 -0.97
C PRO A 180 2.75 15.83 -0.07
N PRO A 181 3.15 15.90 1.22
CA PRO A 181 3.04 14.77 2.12
C PRO A 181 1.63 14.17 2.03
N ASP A 182 1.55 12.85 1.84
CA ASP A 182 0.26 12.17 1.84
C ASP A 182 -0.38 12.30 3.22
N THR A 183 -1.31 13.26 3.34
CA THR A 183 -2.01 13.53 4.60
C THR A 183 -3.18 12.58 4.83
N SER A 184 -3.48 11.65 3.91
CA SER A 184 -4.62 10.74 4.05
C SER A 184 -4.50 9.79 5.25
N TYR A 185 -3.31 9.64 5.83
CA TYR A 185 -3.07 8.89 7.07
C TYR A 185 -3.33 9.71 8.34
N THR A 186 -3.29 11.04 8.24
CA THR A 186 -3.29 11.93 9.42
C THR A 186 -4.44 12.92 9.43
N GLN A 187 -5.16 13.07 8.32
CA GLN A 187 -6.22 14.05 8.15
C GLN A 187 -7.40 13.45 7.40
N ALA A 188 -8.60 13.65 7.93
CA ALA A 188 -9.87 13.43 7.25
C ALA A 188 -10.94 14.34 7.85
N THR A 189 -12.05 14.49 7.14
CA THR A 189 -13.25 15.12 7.71
C THR A 189 -13.98 14.08 8.55
N LEU A 190 -13.88 14.22 9.87
CA LEU A 190 -14.51 13.31 10.83
C LEU A 190 -15.83 13.88 11.35
N ARG A 191 -16.67 13.00 11.88
CA ARG A 191 -17.98 13.38 12.39
C ARG A 191 -17.88 14.28 13.63
N PRO A 192 -18.74 15.30 13.79
CA PRO A 192 -18.82 16.09 15.01
C PRO A 192 -19.02 15.24 16.29
N GLU A 193 -19.73 14.11 16.17
CA GLU A 193 -19.94 13.15 17.24
C GLU A 193 -18.63 12.57 17.77
N PHE A 194 -17.70 12.21 16.88
CA PHE A 194 -16.38 11.70 17.26
C PHE A 194 -15.57 12.78 18.00
N ILE A 195 -15.54 14.01 17.46
CA ILE A 195 -14.85 15.14 18.08
C ILE A 195 -15.38 15.38 19.51
N ARG A 196 -16.70 15.38 19.69
CA ARG A 196 -17.33 15.51 21.02
C ARG A 196 -17.00 14.35 21.95
N CYS A 197 -16.98 13.11 21.44
CA CYS A 197 -16.63 11.93 22.22
C CYS A 197 -15.20 12.02 22.77
N VAL A 198 -14.23 12.35 21.91
CA VAL A 198 -12.81 12.50 22.31
C VAL A 198 -12.64 13.62 23.35
N GLN A 199 -13.34 14.74 23.18
CA GLN A 199 -13.33 15.82 24.18
C GLN A 199 -13.87 15.37 25.55
N GLN A 200 -14.92 14.53 25.55
CA GLN A 200 -15.52 13.99 26.77
C GLN A 200 -14.68 12.88 27.42
N ALA A 201 -13.84 12.19 26.66
CA ALA A 201 -12.95 11.16 27.17
C ALA A 201 -11.88 11.70 28.13
N ARG A 202 -11.59 13.02 28.12
CA ARG A 202 -10.67 13.70 29.04
C ARG A 202 -9.29 13.02 29.16
N GLY A 203 -8.78 12.49 28.06
CA GLY A 203 -7.47 11.82 28.03
C GLY A 203 -7.45 10.38 28.55
N MET A 204 -8.60 9.79 28.88
CA MET A 204 -8.67 8.38 29.25
C MET A 204 -8.56 7.50 28.00
N ASN A 205 -7.45 6.76 27.88
CA ASN A 205 -7.14 5.97 26.67
C ASN A 205 -8.27 5.01 26.27
N ASP A 206 -8.87 4.28 27.22
CA ASP A 206 -9.95 3.33 26.93
C ASP A 206 -11.19 4.01 26.34
N HIS A 207 -11.50 5.23 26.82
CA HIS A 207 -12.61 6.02 26.29
C HIS A 207 -12.28 6.59 24.90
N ILE A 208 -11.05 7.05 24.68
CA ILE A 208 -10.59 7.52 23.36
C ILE A 208 -10.66 6.37 22.36
N GLN A 209 -10.19 5.19 22.74
CA GLN A 209 -10.24 4.00 21.91
C GLN A 209 -11.68 3.64 21.53
N ALA A 210 -12.62 3.65 22.47
CA ALA A 210 -14.04 3.41 22.18
C ALA A 210 -14.66 4.45 21.24
N CYS A 211 -14.28 5.73 21.37
CA CYS A 211 -14.66 6.77 20.42
C CYS A 211 -14.13 6.45 19.01
N GLY A 212 -12.85 6.05 18.92
CA GLY A 212 -12.20 5.68 17.67
C GLY A 212 -12.83 4.46 17.00
N ASP A 213 -13.17 3.41 17.76
CA ASP A 213 -13.81 2.21 17.24
C ASP A 213 -15.17 2.53 16.62
N THR A 214 -15.93 3.40 17.28
CA THR A 214 -17.24 3.87 16.78
C THR A 214 -17.12 4.67 15.49
N GLU A 215 -16.07 5.50 15.37
CA GLU A 215 -15.81 6.28 14.15
C GLU A 215 -15.30 5.41 13.00
N LEU A 216 -14.39 4.49 13.29
CA LEU A 216 -13.88 3.54 12.31
C LEU A 216 -14.99 2.66 11.75
N ALA A 217 -15.85 2.09 12.61
CA ALA A 217 -16.97 1.25 12.20
C ALA A 217 -17.95 1.99 11.28
N TYR A 218 -18.20 3.28 11.55
CA TYR A 218 -19.01 4.12 10.68
C TYR A 218 -18.39 4.26 9.28
N HIS A 219 -17.11 4.64 9.19
CA HIS A 219 -16.46 4.80 7.90
C HIS A 219 -16.25 3.49 7.16
N GLN A 220 -16.04 2.37 7.87
CA GLN A 220 -16.05 1.02 7.29
C GLN A 220 -17.39 0.71 6.64
N THR A 221 -18.51 0.98 7.33
CA THR A 221 -19.86 0.78 6.80
C THR A 221 -20.09 1.61 5.53
N GLN A 222 -19.71 2.90 5.57
CA GLN A 222 -19.83 3.78 4.40
C GLN A 222 -19.00 3.28 3.22
N LEU A 223 -17.75 2.89 3.45
CA LEU A 223 -16.88 2.35 2.40
C LEU A 223 -17.45 1.06 1.80
N GLN A 224 -17.92 0.13 2.65
CA GLN A 224 -18.51 -1.13 2.20
C GLN A 224 -19.74 -0.89 1.31
N ALA A 225 -20.60 0.08 1.67
CA ALA A 225 -21.75 0.43 0.85
C ALA A 225 -21.33 0.95 -0.54
N GLU A 226 -20.34 1.84 -0.60
CA GLU A 226 -19.84 2.36 -1.89
C GLU A 226 -19.15 1.30 -2.74
N VAL A 227 -18.34 0.43 -2.11
CA VAL A 227 -17.70 -0.70 -2.81
C VAL A 227 -18.76 -1.64 -3.36
N ALA A 228 -19.75 -2.06 -2.55
CA ALA A 228 -20.82 -2.95 -3.01
C ALA A 228 -21.61 -2.35 -4.19
N ARG A 229 -21.86 -1.04 -4.14
CA ARG A 229 -22.53 -0.31 -5.23
C ARG A 229 -21.69 -0.32 -6.52
N LEU A 230 -20.41 0.02 -6.44
CA LEU A 230 -19.49 -0.03 -7.59
C LEU A 230 -19.33 -1.46 -8.15
N MET A 231 -19.35 -2.47 -7.27
CA MET A 231 -19.33 -3.88 -7.65
C MET A 231 -20.58 -4.32 -8.40
N ASN A 232 -21.73 -3.70 -8.17
CA ASN A 232 -22.98 -3.97 -8.91
C ASN A 232 -23.01 -3.30 -10.30
N GLY A 233 -22.00 -2.48 -10.64
CA GLY A 233 -21.86 -1.91 -11.97
C GLY A 233 -21.54 -2.96 -13.05
N PRO A 234 -21.76 -2.61 -14.34
CA PRO A 234 -21.46 -3.51 -15.46
C PRO A 234 -19.98 -3.87 -15.50
N ASP A 235 -19.69 -5.08 -15.96
CA ASP A 235 -18.32 -5.51 -16.18
C ASP A 235 -17.65 -4.66 -17.25
N SER A 236 -16.44 -4.17 -16.95
CA SER A 236 -15.71 -3.28 -17.85
C SER A 236 -14.25 -3.15 -17.41
N PRO A 237 -13.33 -2.79 -18.33
CA PRO A 237 -11.94 -2.49 -17.95
C PRO A 237 -11.80 -1.37 -16.91
N ALA A 238 -12.77 -0.46 -16.84
CA ALA A 238 -12.83 0.57 -15.81
C ALA A 238 -13.18 -0.01 -14.43
N LYS A 239 -14.05 -1.03 -14.40
CA LYS A 239 -14.39 -1.80 -13.20
C LYS A 239 -13.16 -2.52 -12.66
N ASP A 240 -12.46 -3.25 -13.52
CA ASP A 240 -11.23 -3.96 -13.17
C ASP A 240 -10.19 -3.02 -12.57
N ARG A 241 -9.97 -1.87 -13.23
CA ARG A 241 -9.02 -0.86 -12.75
C ARG A 241 -9.35 -0.34 -11.36
N TRP A 242 -10.60 0.02 -11.06
CA TRP A 242 -10.89 0.55 -9.72
C TRP A 242 -10.86 -0.56 -8.66
N MET A 243 -11.21 -1.81 -9.01
CA MET A 243 -11.06 -2.95 -8.11
C MET A 243 -9.58 -3.15 -7.75
N ASP A 244 -8.68 -3.04 -8.72
CA ASP A 244 -7.24 -3.07 -8.49
C ASP A 244 -6.78 -1.92 -7.58
N GLU A 245 -7.28 -0.70 -7.82
CA GLU A 245 -7.02 0.46 -6.97
C GLU A 245 -7.52 0.25 -5.53
N GLN A 246 -8.68 -0.40 -5.36
CA GLN A 246 -9.26 -0.71 -4.05
C GLN A 246 -8.44 -1.75 -3.30
N ALA A 247 -8.01 -2.81 -3.98
CA ALA A 247 -7.10 -3.82 -3.45
C ALA A 247 -5.78 -3.20 -3.00
N THR A 248 -5.17 -2.41 -3.88
CA THR A 248 -3.93 -1.67 -3.61
C THR A 248 -4.07 -0.75 -2.40
N TRP A 249 -5.17 0.00 -2.32
CA TRP A 249 -5.46 0.88 -1.19
C TRP A 249 -5.56 0.11 0.12
N ALA A 250 -6.15 -1.09 0.11
CA ALA A 250 -6.30 -1.92 1.30
C ALA A 250 -4.93 -2.41 1.81
N GLU A 251 -4.08 -2.96 0.93
CA GLU A 251 -2.72 -3.39 1.30
C GLU A 251 -1.86 -2.24 1.83
N ASP A 252 -1.90 -1.09 1.15
CA ASP A 252 -1.14 0.10 1.53
C ASP A 252 -1.60 0.65 2.90
N THR A 253 -2.91 0.62 3.17
CA THR A 253 -3.48 1.00 4.46
C THR A 253 -3.06 0.03 5.56
N ASP A 254 -3.13 -1.28 5.33
CA ASP A 254 -2.71 -2.31 6.29
C ASP A 254 -1.23 -2.15 6.67
N LYS A 255 -0.37 -2.01 5.66
CA LYS A 255 1.08 -1.84 5.86
C LYS A 255 1.45 -0.59 6.65
N ARG A 256 0.73 0.52 6.44
CA ARG A 256 1.07 1.84 7.01
C ARG A 256 0.37 2.14 8.33
N CYS A 257 -0.82 1.58 8.55
CA CYS A 257 -1.61 1.81 9.76
C CYS A 257 -1.51 0.67 10.78
N SER A 258 -0.68 -0.35 10.55
CA SER A 258 -0.40 -1.39 11.54
C SER A 258 0.39 -0.84 12.73
N PRO A 259 0.04 -1.19 13.98
CA PRO A 259 0.80 -0.78 15.15
C PRO A 259 2.19 -1.43 15.13
N ALA A 260 3.24 -0.63 15.41
CA ALA A 260 4.62 -1.14 15.45
C ALA A 260 4.91 -1.97 16.72
N THR A 261 4.17 -1.74 17.80
CA THR A 261 4.28 -2.42 19.10
C THR A 261 2.91 -2.53 19.76
N GLU A 262 2.80 -3.33 20.83
CA GLU A 262 1.57 -3.49 21.62
C GLU A 262 1.30 -2.33 22.61
N SER A 263 2.03 -1.22 22.51
CA SER A 263 1.81 -0.09 23.42
C SER A 263 0.49 0.63 23.11
N VAL A 264 -0.21 1.09 24.15
CA VAL A 264 -1.50 1.79 24.02
C VAL A 264 -1.39 3.03 23.13
N GLY A 265 -0.30 3.78 23.21
CA GLY A 265 -0.07 4.95 22.36
C GLY A 265 -0.01 4.59 20.87
N GLN A 266 0.74 3.54 20.51
CA GLN A 266 0.84 3.09 19.12
C GLN A 266 -0.46 2.47 18.61
N ALA A 267 -1.25 1.83 19.48
CA ALA A 267 -2.58 1.35 19.13
C ALA A 267 -3.53 2.51 18.78
N LEU A 268 -3.50 3.61 19.54
CA LEU A 268 -4.28 4.82 19.25
C LEU A 268 -3.81 5.52 17.96
N ASP A 269 -2.49 5.58 17.71
CA ASP A 269 -1.94 6.13 16.47
C ASP A 269 -2.39 5.30 15.25
N ALA A 270 -2.31 3.97 15.34
CA ALA A 270 -2.80 3.04 14.31
C ALA A 270 -4.30 3.21 14.06
N GLN A 271 -5.11 3.32 15.13
CA GLN A 271 -6.55 3.53 15.02
C GLN A 271 -6.88 4.87 14.34
N SER A 272 -6.19 5.95 14.72
CA SER A 272 -6.31 7.26 14.07
C SER A 272 -5.97 7.19 12.57
N CYS A 273 -4.89 6.49 12.22
CA CYS A 273 -4.49 6.23 10.83
C CYS A 273 -5.60 5.53 10.04
N LEU A 274 -6.17 4.46 10.59
CA LEU A 274 -7.27 3.73 9.97
C LEU A 274 -8.51 4.61 9.78
N ILE A 275 -8.92 5.36 10.80
CA ILE A 275 -10.07 6.28 10.72
C ILE A 275 -9.90 7.25 9.55
N ASN A 276 -8.73 7.90 9.44
CA ASN A 276 -8.46 8.84 8.35
C ASN A 276 -8.51 8.17 6.97
N ARG A 277 -7.91 6.99 6.84
CA ARG A 277 -7.87 6.26 5.57
C ARG A 277 -9.24 5.83 5.10
N TYR A 278 -10.07 5.29 5.98
CA TYR A 278 -11.42 4.86 5.65
C TYR A 278 -12.35 6.05 5.37
N ALA A 279 -12.25 7.13 6.16
CA ALA A 279 -13.04 8.35 5.97
C ALA A 279 -12.80 8.98 4.58
N ASN A 280 -11.53 9.15 4.20
CA ASN A 280 -11.17 9.73 2.91
C ASN A 280 -11.58 8.81 1.74
N ARG A 281 -11.36 7.50 1.86
CA ARG A 281 -11.67 6.56 0.79
C ARG A 281 -13.17 6.49 0.50
N ALA A 282 -14.01 6.50 1.55
CA ALA A 282 -15.46 6.51 1.38
C ALA A 282 -15.93 7.75 0.60
N VAL A 283 -15.41 8.94 0.92
CA VAL A 283 -15.72 10.18 0.19
C VAL A 283 -15.21 10.14 -1.25
N GLU A 284 -14.01 9.60 -1.48
CA GLU A 284 -13.45 9.45 -2.82
C GLU A 284 -14.35 8.57 -3.71
N LEU A 285 -14.77 7.39 -3.21
CA LEU A 285 -15.62 6.48 -3.98
C LEU A 285 -17.02 7.05 -4.21
N GLN A 286 -17.58 7.76 -3.23
CA GLN A 286 -18.84 8.47 -3.39
C GLN A 286 -18.75 9.56 -4.49
N ALA A 287 -17.63 10.29 -4.55
CA ALA A 287 -17.44 11.35 -5.55
C ALA A 287 -17.29 10.84 -6.99
N ARG A 288 -16.92 9.57 -7.19
CA ARG A 288 -16.82 8.94 -8.52
C ARG A 288 -18.19 8.79 -9.21
N GLU A 289 -19.31 8.98 -8.50
CA GLU A 289 -20.66 9.01 -9.08
C GLU A 289 -20.98 10.26 -9.89
N ARG A 290 -20.32 11.39 -9.61
CA ARG A 290 -20.74 12.70 -10.13
C ARG A 290 -20.04 13.08 -11.45
N ARG A 291 -19.30 12.15 -12.05
CA ARG A 291 -18.57 12.32 -13.31
C ARG A 291 -19.02 11.26 -14.29
#